data_AF-A0A8J1TCR4-F1
#
_entry.id   AF-A0A8J1TCR4-F1
#
_cell.length_a   1.000
_cell.length_b   1.000
_cell.length_c   1.000
_cell.angle_alpha   90.00
_cell.angle_beta   90.00
_cell.angle_gamma   90.00
#
_symmetry.space_group_name_H-M   'P 1'
#
loop_
_entity.id
_entity.type
_entity.pdbx_description
1 polymer ?
#
loop_
_entity_poly.entity_id
_entity_poly.type
_entity_poly.pdbx_seq_one_letter_code
_entity_poly.pdbx_strand_id
1 'polypeptide(L)'
;MCIEYFQRFRRQTHVTPKSYLSFLAGYKTIYALKKAEIGELAERMNTGLKKLVEATESVNELSKELVVKEKELAVASKKAEEVLKEVTSKAQAAEKVKNQVQVVKDKAQVIVDSITADKAVAEGKLEAAKPALEAAEKALETIKPAHISTVRKLAKPPHLIMRIMDCVLLMFQKKISSVELDVEKGCPKPSWPDALKLMGGSGFLNGLTQFPKDTITGEMVELVQPYIQMEDYNLEAATKSCGDVAGLCSWTIAMCQFYEINREVLPLKANLVVQEARLATAMADLNSAQAQLDEKQKELDAVQAMYDAAMKEKQDLLDDAEATRRKMTNATALIDGLAGEKIRWTEASKTFEAQIQRLVGDVLLATGFLSYSGPFNQEFRTLMLTNWQKEMMKGKIPFSNDLNIITMLVHQNTISEWNLEGLPSDELSTQNGLIVTKAARYPLLIDPQGQGKSWITNREKDNELQITSLNHKYFRTHLEDALSLGRPLLIEDVGEELDPALDNVLEKNFIKSGRTLKVKVGDKEVDVMDNFKLYITTKLSNPAYTPEISAKTSIIDFTVTIKGLEDQLLGRVIQTEKKELEEERTKLMEEV
;
A
#
# COMPACT_ATOMS: atom_id res chain seq x y z
N MET A 1 65.56 17.77 37.40
CA MET A 1 65.35 18.27 36.02
C MET A 1 65.60 19.78 35.90
N CYS A 2 64.85 20.67 36.56
CA CYS A 2 65.08 22.13 36.46
C CYS A 2 66.51 22.57 36.78
N ILE A 3 67.08 22.05 37.88
CA ILE A 3 68.48 22.33 38.28
C ILE A 3 69.48 21.87 37.21
N GLU A 4 69.27 20.68 36.65
CA GLU A 4 70.13 20.12 35.62
C GLU A 4 70.05 20.93 34.31
N TYR A 5 68.85 21.38 33.95
CA TYR A 5 68.64 22.25 32.79
C TYR A 5 69.35 23.60 32.97
N PHE A 6 69.27 24.19 34.17
CA PHE A 6 70.01 25.41 34.50
C PHE A 6 71.53 25.18 34.47
N GLN A 7 72.03 24.07 34.98
CA GLN A 7 73.46 23.76 34.95
C GLN A 7 74.01 23.62 33.52
N ARG A 8 73.24 23.02 32.61
CA ARG A 8 73.65 22.79 31.21
C ARG A 8 73.44 24.00 30.31
N PHE A 9 72.28 24.66 30.39
CA PHE A 9 71.86 25.68 29.43
C PHE A 9 71.79 27.10 30.03
N ARG A 10 72.01 27.25 31.34
CA ARG A 10 71.91 28.54 32.06
C ARG A 10 70.55 29.23 31.90
N ARG A 11 69.50 28.44 31.65
CA ARG A 11 68.10 28.89 31.58
C ARG A 11 67.37 28.50 32.86
N GLN A 12 66.74 29.45 33.53
CA GLN A 12 65.99 29.20 34.76
C GLN A 12 64.58 28.74 34.43
N THR A 13 64.12 27.69 35.13
CA THR A 13 62.75 27.20 35.04
C THR A 13 62.21 26.99 36.44
N HIS A 14 60.97 27.42 36.66
CA HIS A 14 60.33 27.36 37.96
C HIS A 14 59.09 26.48 37.92
N VAL A 15 58.95 25.63 38.94
CA VAL A 15 57.73 24.84 39.18
C VAL A 15 57.13 25.34 40.48
N THR A 16 55.88 25.77 40.44
CA THR A 16 55.19 26.36 41.60
C THR A 16 53.98 25.52 42.01
N PRO A 17 53.49 25.65 43.25
CA PRO A 17 52.23 25.01 43.65
C PRO A 17 51.04 25.41 42.76
N LYS A 18 51.03 26.65 42.24
CA LYS A 18 50.01 27.12 41.31
C LYS A 18 50.09 26.39 39.96
N SER A 19 51.29 26.14 39.46
CA SER A 19 51.50 25.30 38.26
C SER A 19 50.94 23.88 38.46
N TYR A 20 51.08 23.32 39.66
CA TYR A 20 50.50 22.02 40.00
C TYR A 20 48.96 22.04 40.03
N LEU A 21 48.35 23.08 40.60
CA LEU A 21 46.89 23.24 40.58
C LEU A 21 46.36 23.40 39.15
N SER A 22 47.06 24.17 38.30
CA SER A 22 46.71 24.32 36.89
C SER A 22 46.83 22.99 36.14
N PHE A 23 47.85 22.18 36.46
CA PHE A 23 48.00 20.83 35.92
C PHE A 23 46.82 19.92 36.31
N LEU A 24 46.41 19.92 37.59
CA LEU A 24 45.27 19.13 38.05
C LEU A 24 43.95 19.57 37.41
N ALA A 25 43.74 20.87 37.24
CA ALA A 25 42.58 21.41 36.55
C ALA A 25 42.58 20.97 35.07
N GLY A 26 43.71 21.12 34.38
CA GLY A 26 43.89 20.67 33.00
C GLY A 26 43.66 19.16 32.85
N TYR A 27 44.14 18.35 33.79
CA TYR A 27 43.91 16.91 33.82
C TYR A 27 42.43 16.58 33.87
N LYS A 28 41.68 17.19 34.80
CA LYS A 28 40.22 16.96 34.92
C LYS A 28 39.48 17.32 33.63
N THR A 29 39.81 18.46 33.03
CA THR A 29 39.18 18.92 31.79
C THR A 29 39.50 18.01 30.61
N ILE A 30 40.79 17.72 30.36
CA ILE A 30 41.21 16.89 29.22
C ILE A 30 40.72 15.45 29.39
N TYR A 31 40.75 14.90 30.61
CA TYR A 31 40.24 13.56 30.88
C TYR A 31 38.73 13.47 30.62
N ALA A 32 37.95 14.45 31.10
CA ALA A 32 36.51 14.48 30.87
C ALA A 32 36.17 14.56 29.38
N LEU A 33 36.87 15.43 28.63
CA LEU A 33 36.68 15.56 27.18
C LEU A 33 37.03 14.27 26.45
N LYS A 34 38.23 13.72 26.67
CA LYS A 34 38.67 12.49 25.98
C LYS A 34 37.84 11.27 26.36
N LYS A 35 37.39 11.18 27.61
CA LYS A 35 36.49 10.11 28.06
C LYS A 35 35.12 10.22 27.39
N ALA A 36 34.60 11.44 27.21
CA ALA A 36 33.34 11.66 26.50
C ALA A 36 33.48 11.28 25.00
N GLU A 37 34.56 11.71 24.34
CA GLU A 37 34.85 11.36 22.93
C GLU A 37 34.89 9.83 22.72
N ILE A 38 35.68 9.11 23.53
CA ILE A 38 35.78 7.65 23.43
C ILE A 38 34.47 6.96 23.85
N GLY A 39 33.79 7.51 24.87
CA GLY A 39 32.52 7.00 25.36
C GLY A 39 31.42 7.05 24.31
N GLU A 40 31.32 8.16 23.56
CA GLU A 40 30.35 8.30 22.47
C GLU A 40 30.61 7.30 21.34
N LEU A 41 31.88 7.10 20.97
CA LEU A 41 32.26 6.09 19.98
C LEU A 41 31.90 4.68 20.44
N ALA A 42 32.18 4.34 21.71
CA ALA A 42 31.83 3.06 22.28
C ALA A 42 30.31 2.85 22.35
N GLU A 43 29.54 3.87 22.73
CA GLU A 43 28.08 3.83 22.79
C GLU A 43 27.46 3.59 21.41
N ARG A 44 27.96 4.26 20.37
CA ARG A 44 27.52 4.04 18.99
C ARG A 44 27.73 2.58 18.55
N MET A 45 28.92 2.02 18.80
CA MET A 45 29.21 0.61 18.47
C MET A 45 28.32 -0.36 19.28
N ASN A 46 28.16 -0.11 20.58
CA ASN A 46 27.34 -0.94 21.46
C ASN A 46 25.85 -0.89 21.09
N THR A 47 25.36 0.27 20.65
CA THR A 47 23.99 0.42 20.14
C THR A 47 23.79 -0.38 18.86
N GLY A 48 24.75 -0.32 17.93
CA GLY A 48 24.73 -1.15 16.72
C GLY A 48 24.73 -2.64 17.02
N LEU A 49 25.61 -3.09 17.93
CA LEU A 49 25.66 -4.48 18.39
C LEU A 49 24.34 -4.91 19.05
N LYS A 50 23.74 -4.06 19.89
CA LYS A 50 22.44 -4.35 20.52
C LYS A 50 21.36 -4.55 19.47
N LYS A 51 21.31 -3.70 18.45
CA LYS A 51 20.36 -3.83 17.34
C LYS A 51 20.54 -5.12 16.54
N LEU A 52 21.79 -5.56 16.32
CA LEU A 52 22.07 -6.85 15.69
C LEU A 52 21.59 -8.03 16.54
N VAL A 53 21.75 -7.95 17.86
CA VAL A 53 21.25 -8.98 18.79
C VAL A 53 19.72 -9.01 18.77
N GLU A 54 19.04 -7.86 18.90
CA GLU A 54 17.57 -7.74 18.81
C GLU A 54 17.04 -8.31 17.48
N ALA A 55 17.71 -8.03 16.36
CA ALA A 55 17.35 -8.58 15.06
C ALA A 55 17.53 -10.11 15.01
N THR A 56 18.60 -10.63 15.61
CA THR A 56 18.86 -12.08 15.70
C THR A 56 17.78 -12.78 16.52
N GLU A 57 17.37 -12.19 17.65
CA GLU A 57 16.27 -12.70 18.48
C GLU A 57 14.94 -12.70 17.72
N SER A 58 14.64 -11.60 17.01
CA SER A 58 13.41 -11.49 16.20
C SER A 58 13.36 -12.55 15.09
N VAL A 59 14.49 -12.86 14.44
CA VAL A 59 14.56 -13.93 13.43
C VAL A 59 14.35 -15.31 14.05
N ASN A 60 14.88 -15.54 15.26
CA ASN A 60 14.66 -16.80 15.97
C ASN A 60 13.18 -16.98 16.36
N GLU A 61 12.48 -15.90 16.72
CA GLU A 61 11.03 -15.93 16.96
C GLU A 61 10.23 -16.21 15.69
N LEU A 62 10.51 -15.49 14.60
CA LEU A 62 9.89 -15.73 13.29
C LEU A 62 10.12 -17.17 12.79
N SER A 63 11.30 -17.74 13.05
CA SER A 63 11.60 -19.14 12.71
C SER A 63 10.70 -20.12 13.48
N LYS A 64 10.46 -19.88 14.78
CA LYS A 64 9.52 -20.69 15.57
C LYS A 64 8.08 -20.55 15.06
N GLU A 65 7.65 -19.33 14.74
CA GLU A 65 6.31 -19.08 14.18
C GLU A 65 6.11 -19.77 12.82
N LEU A 66 7.12 -19.73 11.95
CA LEU A 66 7.07 -20.36 10.63
C LEU A 66 6.84 -21.88 10.76
N VAL A 67 7.52 -22.54 11.70
CA VAL A 67 7.33 -23.99 11.96
C VAL A 67 5.90 -24.30 12.41
N VAL A 68 5.25 -23.43 13.17
CA VAL A 68 3.85 -23.61 13.57
C VAL A 68 2.92 -23.43 12.37
N LYS A 69 3.11 -22.36 11.58
CA LYS A 69 2.31 -22.09 10.38
C LYS A 69 2.43 -23.19 9.33
N GLU A 70 3.62 -23.75 9.12
CA GLU A 70 3.82 -24.87 8.19
C GLU A 70 3.04 -26.12 8.63
N LYS A 71 2.94 -26.39 9.94
CA LYS A 71 2.11 -27.48 10.47
C LYS A 71 0.62 -27.22 10.25
N GLU A 72 0.15 -26.01 10.51
CA GLU A 72 -1.25 -25.62 10.29
C GLU A 72 -1.62 -25.71 8.81
N LEU A 73 -0.74 -25.25 7.92
CA LEU A 73 -0.91 -25.36 6.47
C LEU A 73 -0.99 -26.82 6.00
N ALA A 74 -0.20 -27.73 6.59
CA ALA A 74 -0.27 -29.15 6.27
C ALA A 74 -1.62 -29.76 6.69
N VAL A 75 -2.15 -29.39 7.86
CA VAL A 75 -3.48 -29.82 8.32
C VAL A 75 -4.59 -29.27 7.43
N ALA A 76 -4.56 -27.97 7.12
CA ALA A 76 -5.54 -27.32 6.24
C ALA A 76 -5.49 -27.88 4.81
N SER A 77 -4.30 -28.16 4.27
CA SER A 77 -4.13 -28.79 2.97
C SER A 77 -4.78 -30.17 2.90
N LYS A 78 -4.60 -30.98 3.94
CA LYS A 78 -5.24 -32.30 4.03
C LYS A 78 -6.76 -32.19 4.12
N LYS A 79 -7.28 -31.26 4.91
CA LYS A 79 -8.72 -30.99 5.03
C LYS A 79 -9.34 -30.55 3.69
N ALA A 80 -8.66 -29.67 2.95
CA ALA A 80 -9.12 -29.23 1.62
C ALA A 80 -9.15 -30.38 0.60
N GLU A 81 -8.17 -31.29 0.62
CA GLU A 81 -8.16 -32.48 -0.23
C GLU A 81 -9.29 -33.46 0.10
N GLU A 82 -9.63 -33.64 1.38
CA GLU A 82 -10.75 -34.47 1.81
C GLU A 82 -12.09 -33.90 1.32
N VAL A 83 -12.32 -32.60 1.50
CA VAL A 83 -13.55 -31.92 1.03
C VAL A 83 -13.64 -31.93 -0.50
N LEU A 84 -12.52 -31.79 -1.22
CA LEU A 84 -12.50 -31.88 -2.69
C LEU A 84 -13.03 -33.23 -3.19
N LYS A 85 -12.66 -34.33 -2.52
CA LYS A 85 -13.17 -35.67 -2.88
C LYS A 85 -14.68 -35.73 -2.70
N GLU A 86 -15.22 -35.12 -1.65
CA GLU A 86 -16.65 -35.09 -1.37
C GLU A 86 -17.42 -34.23 -2.39
N VAL A 87 -16.92 -33.04 -2.72
CA VAL A 87 -17.47 -32.18 -3.80
C VAL A 87 -17.52 -32.96 -5.11
N THR A 88 -16.42 -33.61 -5.48
CA THR A 88 -16.32 -34.35 -6.75
C THR A 88 -17.35 -35.46 -6.83
N SER A 89 -17.56 -36.19 -5.73
CA SER A 89 -18.56 -37.26 -5.65
C SER A 89 -19.99 -36.72 -5.79
N LYS A 90 -20.32 -35.65 -5.05
CA LYS A 90 -21.66 -35.03 -5.08
C LYS A 90 -21.95 -34.34 -6.42
N ALA A 91 -20.96 -33.71 -7.03
CA ALA A 91 -21.07 -33.11 -8.37
C ALA A 91 -21.39 -34.16 -9.44
N GLN A 92 -20.71 -35.32 -9.41
CA GLN A 92 -21.02 -36.43 -10.31
C GLN A 92 -22.44 -36.99 -10.11
N ALA A 93 -22.94 -37.01 -8.87
CA ALA A 93 -24.31 -37.42 -8.57
C ALA A 93 -25.34 -36.40 -9.08
N ALA A 94 -25.10 -35.11 -8.86
CA ALA A 94 -25.97 -34.03 -9.33
C ALA A 94 -26.04 -33.97 -10.87
N GLU A 95 -24.92 -34.14 -11.57
CA GLU A 95 -24.87 -34.13 -13.03
C GLU A 95 -25.68 -35.28 -13.65
N LYS A 96 -25.68 -36.47 -13.02
CA LYS A 96 -26.53 -37.59 -13.45
C LYS A 96 -28.02 -37.27 -13.32
N VAL A 97 -28.44 -36.68 -12.21
CA VAL A 97 -29.84 -36.29 -11.98
C VAL A 97 -30.25 -35.18 -12.94
N LYS A 98 -29.38 -34.18 -13.16
CA LYS A 98 -29.60 -33.09 -14.13
C LYS A 98 -29.85 -33.62 -15.55
N ASN A 99 -29.04 -34.57 -16.00
CA ASN A 99 -29.25 -35.21 -17.30
C ASN A 99 -30.59 -35.95 -17.40
N GLN A 100 -31.03 -36.60 -16.30
CA GLN A 100 -32.35 -37.25 -16.26
C GLN A 100 -33.50 -36.23 -16.32
N VAL A 101 -33.41 -35.13 -15.58
CA VAL A 101 -34.43 -34.06 -15.62
C VAL A 101 -34.51 -33.42 -17.00
N GLN A 102 -33.39 -33.21 -17.69
CA GLN A 102 -33.39 -32.66 -19.04
C GLN A 102 -34.18 -33.56 -20.02
N VAL A 103 -34.00 -34.88 -19.93
CA VAL A 103 -34.78 -35.84 -20.75
C VAL A 103 -36.28 -35.77 -20.45
N VAL A 104 -36.67 -35.61 -19.18
CA VAL A 104 -38.09 -35.46 -18.79
C VAL A 104 -38.65 -34.12 -19.28
N LYS A 105 -37.85 -33.05 -19.21
CA LYS A 105 -38.19 -31.71 -19.72
C LYS A 105 -38.43 -31.70 -21.22
N ASP A 106 -37.54 -32.32 -22.00
CA ASP A 106 -37.68 -32.38 -23.45
C ASP A 106 -38.96 -33.16 -23.84
N LYS A 107 -39.28 -34.25 -23.12
CA LYS A 107 -40.54 -35.01 -23.33
C LYS A 107 -41.78 -34.18 -23.00
N ALA A 108 -41.77 -33.44 -21.89
CA ALA A 108 -42.88 -32.57 -21.51
C ALA A 108 -43.07 -31.42 -22.53
N GLN A 109 -41.97 -30.85 -23.04
CA GLN A 109 -42.02 -29.78 -24.04
C GLN A 109 -42.65 -30.24 -25.37
N VAL A 110 -42.32 -31.44 -25.84
CA VAL A 110 -42.93 -32.01 -27.07
C VAL A 110 -44.44 -32.17 -26.90
N ILE A 111 -44.91 -32.56 -25.71
CA ILE A 111 -46.34 -32.69 -25.42
C ILE A 111 -47.00 -31.30 -25.41
N VAL A 112 -46.37 -30.28 -24.79
CA VAL A 112 -46.86 -28.90 -24.79
C VAL A 112 -46.97 -28.31 -26.20
N ASP A 113 -45.96 -28.53 -27.04
CA ASP A 113 -45.93 -28.01 -28.42
C ASP A 113 -47.05 -28.65 -29.26
N SER A 114 -47.29 -29.95 -29.10
CA SER A 114 -48.39 -30.67 -29.78
C SER A 114 -49.79 -30.16 -29.36
N ILE A 115 -50.00 -29.87 -28.07
CA ILE A 115 -51.27 -29.35 -27.55
C ILE A 115 -51.53 -27.93 -28.05
N THR A 116 -50.49 -27.12 -28.12
CA THR A 116 -50.59 -25.74 -28.63
C THR A 116 -51.00 -25.73 -30.11
N ALA A 117 -50.43 -26.64 -30.90
CA ALA A 117 -50.81 -26.82 -32.31
C ALA A 117 -52.26 -27.32 -32.46
N ASP A 118 -52.64 -28.37 -31.72
CA ASP A 118 -54.00 -28.95 -31.79
C ASP A 118 -55.08 -27.96 -31.31
N LYS A 119 -54.77 -27.14 -30.30
CA LYS A 119 -55.66 -26.08 -29.79
C LYS A 119 -55.90 -24.98 -30.82
N ALA A 120 -54.84 -24.52 -31.50
CA ALA A 120 -54.94 -23.50 -32.54
C ALA A 120 -55.82 -23.97 -33.72
N VAL A 121 -55.73 -25.25 -34.10
CA VAL A 121 -56.54 -25.83 -35.18
C VAL A 121 -58.03 -25.94 -34.78
N ALA A 122 -58.31 -26.36 -33.54
CA ALA A 122 -59.68 -26.50 -33.05
C ALA A 122 -60.40 -25.15 -32.89
N GLU A 123 -59.72 -24.12 -32.36
CA GLU A 123 -60.28 -22.77 -32.19
C GLU A 123 -60.51 -22.08 -33.54
N GLY A 124 -59.59 -22.26 -34.51
CA GLY A 124 -59.74 -21.71 -35.86
C GLY A 124 -60.97 -22.26 -36.62
N LYS A 125 -61.24 -23.57 -36.50
CA LYS A 125 -62.41 -24.19 -37.14
C LYS A 125 -63.73 -23.81 -36.46
N LEU A 126 -63.72 -23.55 -35.15
CA LEU A 126 -64.91 -23.11 -34.41
C LEU A 126 -65.32 -21.68 -34.81
N GLU A 127 -64.36 -20.80 -35.05
CA GLU A 127 -64.65 -19.42 -35.50
C GLU A 127 -65.22 -19.37 -36.92
N ALA A 128 -64.84 -20.30 -37.80
CA ALA A 128 -65.40 -20.39 -39.15
C ALA A 128 -66.90 -20.73 -39.18
N ALA A 129 -67.46 -21.31 -38.10
CA ALA A 129 -68.87 -21.69 -38.00
C ALA A 129 -69.80 -20.55 -37.53
N LYS A 130 -69.28 -19.53 -36.84
CA LYS A 130 -70.09 -18.44 -36.27
C LYS A 130 -70.82 -17.60 -37.33
N PRO A 131 -70.20 -17.24 -38.48
CA PRO A 131 -70.87 -16.43 -39.50
C PRO A 131 -72.08 -17.12 -40.12
N ALA A 132 -72.02 -18.45 -40.30
CA ALA A 132 -73.12 -19.24 -40.84
C ALA A 132 -74.34 -19.26 -39.90
N LEU A 133 -74.11 -19.32 -38.59
CA LEU A 133 -75.18 -19.24 -37.59
C LEU A 133 -75.81 -17.85 -37.49
N GLU A 134 -75.00 -16.79 -37.48
CA GLU A 134 -75.50 -15.41 -37.46
C GLU A 134 -76.33 -15.10 -38.71
N ALA A 135 -75.94 -15.64 -39.87
CA ALA A 135 -76.71 -15.53 -41.11
C ALA A 135 -78.08 -16.25 -41.02
N ALA A 136 -78.14 -17.42 -40.36
CA ALA A 136 -79.38 -18.15 -40.14
C ALA A 136 -80.35 -17.40 -39.20
N GLU A 137 -79.83 -16.79 -38.14
CA GLU A 137 -80.63 -16.03 -37.17
C GLU A 137 -81.19 -14.75 -37.80
N LYS A 138 -80.37 -14.01 -38.56
CA LYS A 138 -80.84 -12.86 -39.35
C LYS A 138 -81.92 -13.24 -40.37
N ALA A 139 -81.81 -14.40 -41.01
CA ALA A 139 -82.81 -14.86 -41.96
C ALA A 139 -84.18 -15.10 -41.29
N LEU A 140 -84.20 -15.57 -40.05
CA LEU A 140 -85.44 -15.79 -39.29
C LEU A 140 -86.13 -14.49 -38.84
N GLU A 141 -85.37 -13.45 -38.48
CA GLU A 141 -85.94 -12.15 -38.07
C GLU A 141 -86.75 -11.48 -39.19
N THR A 142 -86.47 -11.81 -40.45
CA THR A 142 -87.21 -11.28 -41.61
C THR A 142 -88.63 -11.84 -41.74
N ILE A 143 -88.94 -12.96 -41.07
CA ILE A 143 -90.22 -13.67 -41.22
C ILE A 143 -91.19 -13.25 -40.11
N LYS A 144 -92.28 -12.56 -40.49
CA LYS A 144 -93.34 -12.13 -39.56
C LYS A 144 -94.54 -13.09 -39.58
N PRO A 145 -95.32 -13.22 -38.49
CA PRO A 145 -96.53 -14.05 -38.45
C PRO A 145 -97.54 -13.74 -39.58
N ALA A 146 -97.59 -12.48 -40.01
CA ALA A 146 -98.43 -12.04 -41.12
C ALA A 146 -98.04 -12.74 -42.44
N HIS A 147 -96.74 -12.90 -42.73
CA HIS A 147 -96.21 -13.51 -43.95
C HIS A 147 -96.61 -14.99 -44.07
N ILE A 148 -96.56 -15.74 -42.97
CA ILE A 148 -97.03 -17.14 -42.91
C ILE A 148 -98.55 -17.22 -43.15
N SER A 149 -99.32 -16.23 -42.68
CA SER A 149 -100.77 -16.18 -42.91
C SER A 149 -101.15 -15.89 -44.37
N THR A 150 -100.35 -15.10 -45.09
CA THR A 150 -100.54 -14.82 -46.52
C THR A 150 -100.35 -16.08 -47.34
N VAL A 151 -99.28 -16.82 -47.05
CA VAL A 151 -98.88 -18.02 -47.79
C VAL A 151 -99.88 -19.16 -47.60
N ARG A 152 -100.48 -19.28 -46.40
CA ARG A 152 -101.55 -20.25 -46.12
C ARG A 152 -102.84 -20.03 -46.93
N LYS A 153 -103.11 -18.79 -47.37
CA LYS A 153 -104.33 -18.44 -48.13
C LYS A 153 -104.18 -18.62 -49.65
N LEU A 154 -102.99 -18.99 -50.13
CA LEU A 154 -102.75 -19.22 -51.56
C LEU A 154 -103.46 -20.50 -52.03
N ALA A 155 -104.42 -20.36 -52.94
CA ALA A 155 -105.16 -21.49 -53.52
C ALA A 155 -104.28 -22.38 -54.43
N LYS A 156 -103.22 -21.80 -55.04
CA LYS A 156 -102.18 -22.51 -55.80
C LYS A 156 -100.79 -21.89 -55.53
N PRO A 157 -100.02 -22.39 -54.55
CA PRO A 157 -98.68 -21.86 -54.24
C PRO A 157 -97.65 -22.16 -55.35
N PRO A 158 -96.65 -21.27 -55.55
CA PRO A 158 -95.46 -21.57 -56.35
C PRO A 158 -94.70 -22.82 -55.85
N HIS A 159 -94.21 -23.64 -56.79
CA HIS A 159 -93.54 -24.91 -56.51
C HIS A 159 -92.28 -24.76 -55.63
N LEU A 160 -91.53 -23.66 -55.79
CA LEU A 160 -90.34 -23.38 -54.98
C LEU A 160 -90.66 -23.20 -53.49
N ILE A 161 -91.78 -22.54 -53.15
CA ILE A 161 -92.21 -22.37 -51.75
C ILE A 161 -92.58 -23.71 -51.13
N MET A 162 -93.26 -24.55 -51.90
CA MET A 162 -93.65 -25.87 -51.42
C MET A 162 -92.42 -26.74 -51.09
N ARG A 163 -91.37 -26.67 -51.92
CA ARG A 163 -90.09 -27.36 -51.67
C ARG A 163 -89.33 -26.79 -50.47
N ILE A 164 -89.30 -25.46 -50.30
CA ILE A 164 -88.71 -24.83 -49.10
C ILE A 164 -89.43 -25.35 -47.83
N MET A 165 -90.74 -25.50 -47.89
CA MET A 165 -91.52 -26.05 -46.78
C MET A 165 -91.30 -27.56 -46.57
N ASP A 166 -91.04 -28.33 -47.62
CA ASP A 166 -90.62 -29.73 -47.50
C ASP A 166 -89.25 -29.84 -46.81
N CYS A 167 -88.29 -28.95 -47.12
CA CYS A 167 -87.03 -28.87 -46.40
C CYS A 167 -87.22 -28.52 -44.92
N VAL A 168 -88.15 -27.59 -44.61
CA VAL A 168 -88.50 -27.27 -43.22
C VAL A 168 -89.17 -28.47 -42.52
N LEU A 169 -90.04 -29.22 -43.19
CA LEU A 169 -90.65 -30.44 -42.65
C LEU A 169 -89.61 -31.52 -42.34
N LEU A 170 -88.59 -31.68 -43.21
CA LEU A 170 -87.46 -32.59 -42.98
C LEU A 170 -86.65 -32.17 -41.76
N MET A 171 -86.37 -30.88 -41.59
CA MET A 171 -85.64 -30.35 -40.42
C MET A 171 -86.43 -30.53 -39.11
N PHE A 172 -87.76 -30.49 -39.13
CA PHE A 172 -88.61 -30.78 -37.96
C PHE A 172 -88.99 -32.27 -37.81
N GLN A 173 -88.40 -33.18 -38.61
CA GLN A 173 -88.68 -34.62 -38.62
C GLN A 173 -90.19 -34.96 -38.73
N LYS A 174 -90.93 -34.24 -39.58
CA LYS A 174 -92.36 -34.48 -39.80
C LYS A 174 -92.58 -35.38 -41.02
N LYS A 175 -93.70 -36.10 -41.06
CA LYS A 175 -94.04 -37.01 -42.17
C LYS A 175 -94.18 -36.23 -43.48
N ILE A 176 -93.56 -36.74 -44.53
CA ILE A 176 -93.65 -36.27 -45.91
C ILE A 176 -94.36 -37.33 -46.75
N SER A 177 -95.10 -36.89 -47.76
CA SER A 177 -95.81 -37.76 -48.71
C SER A 177 -94.81 -38.53 -49.59
N SER A 178 -95.18 -39.69 -50.13
CA SER A 178 -94.27 -40.51 -50.97
C SER A 178 -93.74 -39.70 -52.16
N VAL A 179 -92.41 -39.70 -52.34
CA VAL A 179 -91.71 -38.86 -53.31
C VAL A 179 -91.94 -39.40 -54.74
N GLU A 180 -92.90 -38.81 -55.45
CA GLU A 180 -93.15 -39.07 -56.88
C GLU A 180 -92.54 -37.92 -57.71
N LEU A 181 -91.89 -38.23 -58.84
CA LEU A 181 -91.36 -37.23 -59.77
C LEU A 181 -92.51 -36.66 -60.63
N ASP A 182 -92.64 -35.33 -60.66
CA ASP A 182 -93.57 -34.66 -61.57
C ASP A 182 -92.95 -34.55 -62.98
N VAL A 183 -93.51 -35.32 -63.92
CA VAL A 183 -92.97 -35.50 -65.28
C VAL A 183 -93.06 -34.22 -66.12
N GLU A 184 -93.90 -33.24 -65.75
CA GLU A 184 -93.99 -31.95 -66.47
C GLU A 184 -92.94 -30.90 -66.06
N LYS A 185 -92.34 -31.00 -64.86
CA LYS A 185 -91.47 -29.94 -64.32
C LYS A 185 -90.18 -30.41 -63.66
N GLY A 186 -89.86 -31.71 -63.74
CA GLY A 186 -88.56 -32.25 -63.31
C GLY A 186 -88.27 -32.07 -61.82
N CYS A 187 -89.30 -32.05 -60.98
CA CYS A 187 -89.17 -31.81 -59.54
C CYS A 187 -90.04 -32.77 -58.70
N PRO A 188 -89.68 -33.03 -57.43
CA PRO A 188 -90.46 -33.89 -56.54
C PRO A 188 -91.83 -33.29 -56.22
N LYS A 189 -92.88 -34.11 -56.22
CA LYS A 189 -94.26 -33.70 -55.90
C LYS A 189 -94.35 -33.21 -54.45
N PRO A 190 -94.75 -31.96 -54.21
CA PRO A 190 -94.61 -31.34 -52.90
C PRO A 190 -95.67 -31.76 -51.87
N SER A 191 -95.29 -31.83 -50.59
CA SER A 191 -96.16 -32.28 -49.47
C SER A 191 -96.98 -31.15 -48.86
N TRP A 192 -97.63 -30.35 -49.70
CA TRP A 192 -98.33 -29.13 -49.26
C TRP A 192 -99.39 -29.34 -48.15
N PRO A 193 -100.17 -30.44 -48.11
CA PRO A 193 -101.13 -30.68 -47.04
C PRO A 193 -100.50 -30.79 -45.65
N ASP A 194 -99.31 -31.38 -45.54
CA ASP A 194 -98.60 -31.54 -44.28
C ASP A 194 -97.79 -30.29 -43.91
N ALA A 195 -97.30 -29.54 -44.91
CA ALA A 195 -96.73 -28.19 -44.72
C ALA A 195 -97.76 -27.21 -44.15
N LEU A 196 -99.02 -27.28 -44.62
CA LEU A 196 -100.14 -26.48 -44.09
C LEU A 196 -100.45 -26.80 -42.63
N LYS A 197 -100.37 -28.08 -42.22
CA LYS A 197 -100.54 -28.47 -40.80
C LYS A 197 -99.42 -27.89 -39.93
N LEU A 198 -98.17 -27.92 -40.41
CA LEU A 198 -97.03 -27.37 -39.68
C LEU A 198 -97.14 -25.84 -39.50
N MET A 199 -97.48 -25.11 -40.58
CA MET A 199 -97.68 -23.65 -40.54
C MET A 199 -98.93 -23.22 -39.74
N GLY A 200 -99.89 -24.12 -39.54
CA GLY A 200 -101.11 -23.88 -38.76
C GLY A 200 -100.91 -23.94 -37.24
N GLY A 201 -99.80 -24.54 -36.77
CA GLY A 201 -99.48 -24.64 -35.35
C GLY A 201 -99.06 -23.29 -34.75
N SER A 202 -99.56 -22.94 -33.57
CA SER A 202 -99.28 -21.67 -32.90
C SER A 202 -97.81 -21.44 -32.51
N GLY A 203 -96.96 -22.48 -32.57
CA GLY A 203 -95.55 -22.45 -32.18
C GLY A 203 -94.53 -22.54 -33.33
N PHE A 204 -94.94 -22.50 -34.61
CA PHE A 204 -94.03 -22.74 -35.75
C PHE A 204 -92.85 -21.77 -35.81
N LEU A 205 -93.07 -20.46 -35.68
CA LEU A 205 -92.00 -19.46 -35.70
C LEU A 205 -91.04 -19.62 -34.51
N ASN A 206 -91.57 -19.85 -33.30
CA ASN A 206 -90.73 -20.06 -32.12
C ASN A 206 -89.91 -21.35 -32.23
N GLY A 207 -90.46 -22.39 -32.86
CA GLY A 207 -89.75 -23.63 -33.15
C GLY A 207 -88.58 -23.45 -34.13
N LEU A 208 -88.66 -22.47 -35.04
CA LEU A 208 -87.57 -22.13 -35.95
C LEU A 208 -86.47 -21.32 -35.23
N THR A 209 -86.86 -20.38 -34.37
CA THR A 209 -85.90 -19.53 -33.61
C THR A 209 -85.18 -20.31 -32.51
N GLN A 210 -85.87 -21.25 -31.84
CA GLN A 210 -85.30 -22.09 -30.79
C GLN A 210 -84.94 -23.49 -31.30
N PHE A 211 -84.66 -23.63 -32.59
CA PHE A 211 -84.36 -24.93 -33.16
C PHE A 211 -83.07 -25.51 -32.53
N PRO A 212 -83.13 -26.70 -31.90
CA PRO A 212 -81.97 -27.30 -31.25
C PRO A 212 -80.94 -27.75 -32.29
N LYS A 213 -79.91 -26.93 -32.47
CA LYS A 213 -78.89 -27.04 -33.53
C LYS A 213 -78.04 -28.32 -33.41
N ASP A 214 -77.90 -28.86 -32.19
CA ASP A 214 -77.14 -30.09 -31.90
C ASP A 214 -77.91 -31.40 -32.20
N THR A 215 -79.21 -31.30 -32.55
CA THR A 215 -80.06 -32.46 -32.91
C THR A 215 -80.18 -32.70 -34.41
N ILE A 216 -79.56 -31.87 -35.25
CA ILE A 216 -79.47 -32.13 -36.69
C ILE A 216 -78.64 -33.41 -36.87
N THR A 217 -79.23 -34.42 -37.51
CA THR A 217 -78.51 -35.67 -37.83
C THR A 217 -78.07 -35.64 -39.30
N GLY A 218 -77.04 -36.44 -39.63
CA GLY A 218 -76.54 -36.56 -41.00
C GLY A 218 -77.63 -37.00 -41.99
N GLU A 219 -78.52 -37.89 -41.55
CA GLU A 219 -79.66 -38.33 -42.33
C GLU A 219 -80.62 -37.18 -42.70
N MET A 220 -80.82 -36.19 -41.81
CA MET A 220 -81.67 -35.02 -42.12
C MET A 220 -81.05 -34.15 -43.22
N VAL A 221 -79.75 -33.89 -43.12
CA VAL A 221 -79.02 -33.07 -44.11
C VAL A 221 -78.97 -33.78 -45.46
N GLU A 222 -78.70 -35.09 -45.47
CA GLU A 222 -78.72 -35.91 -46.69
C GLU A 222 -80.08 -35.89 -47.40
N LEU A 223 -81.18 -35.90 -46.65
CA LEU A 223 -82.54 -35.84 -47.21
C LEU A 223 -82.89 -34.44 -47.74
N VAL A 224 -82.32 -33.38 -47.18
CA VAL A 224 -82.53 -31.98 -47.62
C VAL A 224 -81.60 -31.62 -48.78
N GLN A 225 -80.43 -32.25 -48.91
CA GLN A 225 -79.39 -31.97 -49.91
C GLN A 225 -79.91 -31.90 -51.36
N PRO A 226 -80.76 -32.84 -51.85
CA PRO A 226 -81.25 -32.81 -53.22
C PRO A 226 -82.14 -31.60 -53.51
N TYR A 227 -82.75 -31.01 -52.47
CA TYR A 227 -83.55 -29.80 -52.59
C TYR A 227 -82.68 -28.54 -52.70
N ILE A 228 -81.63 -28.46 -51.88
CA ILE A 228 -80.71 -27.30 -51.84
C ILE A 228 -79.81 -27.25 -53.09
N GLN A 229 -79.45 -28.39 -53.68
CA GLN A 229 -78.56 -28.46 -54.84
C GLN A 229 -79.21 -28.05 -56.17
N MET A 230 -80.53 -27.81 -56.22
CA MET A 230 -81.18 -27.31 -57.43
C MET A 230 -80.87 -25.83 -57.66
N GLU A 231 -80.61 -25.44 -58.92
CA GLU A 231 -80.21 -24.07 -59.30
C GLU A 231 -81.21 -22.99 -58.88
N ASP A 232 -82.49 -23.36 -58.72
CA ASP A 232 -83.57 -22.46 -58.35
C ASP A 232 -83.81 -22.35 -56.82
N TYR A 233 -83.05 -23.09 -56.00
CA TYR A 233 -83.14 -23.06 -54.54
C TYR A 233 -82.13 -22.05 -53.96
N ASN A 234 -82.38 -20.76 -54.23
CA ASN A 234 -81.57 -19.65 -53.71
C ASN A 234 -82.46 -18.49 -53.23
N LEU A 235 -81.88 -17.58 -52.45
CA LEU A 235 -82.60 -16.47 -51.83
C LEU A 235 -83.24 -15.52 -52.87
N GLU A 236 -82.59 -15.32 -54.02
CA GLU A 236 -83.08 -14.42 -55.08
C GLU A 236 -84.31 -15.00 -55.78
N ALA A 237 -84.29 -16.29 -56.14
CA ALA A 237 -85.41 -17.01 -56.73
C ALA A 237 -86.58 -17.16 -55.75
N ALA A 238 -86.28 -17.39 -54.46
CA ALA A 238 -87.28 -17.43 -53.41
C ALA A 238 -87.96 -16.06 -53.22
N THR A 239 -87.18 -14.97 -53.22
CA THR A 239 -87.71 -13.60 -53.09
C THR A 239 -88.58 -13.21 -54.30
N LYS A 240 -88.16 -13.58 -55.51
CA LYS A 240 -88.88 -13.31 -56.76
C LYS A 240 -90.22 -14.06 -56.86
N SER A 241 -90.31 -15.24 -56.28
CA SER A 241 -91.55 -16.04 -56.25
C SER A 241 -92.49 -15.63 -55.12
N CYS A 242 -91.97 -15.44 -53.90
CA CYS A 242 -92.70 -14.90 -52.76
C CYS A 242 -91.75 -14.36 -51.69
N GLY A 243 -91.62 -13.04 -51.62
CA GLY A 243 -90.75 -12.36 -50.65
C GLY A 243 -91.04 -12.69 -49.18
N ASP A 244 -92.28 -13.08 -48.86
CA ASP A 244 -92.76 -13.39 -47.52
C ASP A 244 -92.10 -14.65 -46.90
N VAL A 245 -91.56 -15.57 -47.71
CA VAL A 245 -91.04 -16.89 -47.29
C VAL A 245 -89.55 -17.08 -47.62
N ALA A 246 -88.92 -16.10 -48.27
CA ALA A 246 -87.54 -16.20 -48.74
C ALA A 246 -86.52 -16.47 -47.62
N GLY A 247 -86.76 -15.95 -46.40
CA GLY A 247 -85.92 -16.19 -45.23
C GLY A 247 -85.81 -17.68 -44.83
N LEU A 248 -86.84 -18.50 -45.09
CA LEU A 248 -86.79 -19.94 -44.78
C LEU A 248 -85.81 -20.71 -45.67
N CYS A 249 -85.63 -20.25 -46.92
CA CYS A 249 -84.62 -20.82 -47.82
C CYS A 249 -83.21 -20.65 -47.24
N SER A 250 -82.84 -19.43 -46.83
CA SER A 250 -81.53 -19.14 -46.24
C SER A 250 -81.32 -19.85 -44.89
N TRP A 251 -82.38 -19.99 -44.09
CA TRP A 251 -82.32 -20.72 -42.82
C TRP A 251 -82.00 -22.21 -43.03
N THR A 252 -82.68 -22.88 -43.98
CA THR A 252 -82.40 -24.30 -44.29
C THR A 252 -80.97 -24.54 -44.77
N ILE A 253 -80.43 -23.65 -45.61
CA ILE A 253 -79.05 -23.74 -46.12
C ILE A 253 -78.04 -23.57 -44.98
N ALA A 254 -78.23 -22.57 -44.12
CA ALA A 254 -77.29 -22.26 -43.04
C ALA A 254 -77.27 -23.34 -41.94
N MET A 255 -78.41 -23.98 -41.67
CA MET A 255 -78.49 -25.10 -40.71
C MET A 255 -77.75 -26.35 -41.20
N CYS A 256 -77.80 -26.65 -42.50
CA CYS A 256 -77.02 -27.74 -43.10
C CYS A 256 -75.50 -27.45 -43.03
N GLN A 257 -75.08 -26.22 -43.33
CA GLN A 257 -73.66 -25.82 -43.25
C GLN A 257 -73.11 -25.88 -41.81
N PHE A 258 -73.91 -25.49 -40.81
CA PHE A 258 -73.51 -25.59 -39.41
C PHE A 258 -73.24 -27.04 -38.99
N TYR A 259 -74.07 -27.99 -39.42
CA TYR A 259 -73.88 -29.42 -39.12
C TYR A 259 -72.58 -29.98 -39.73
N GLU A 260 -72.28 -29.64 -40.99
CA GLU A 260 -71.04 -30.08 -41.66
C GLU A 260 -69.79 -29.62 -40.92
N ILE A 261 -69.77 -28.37 -40.42
CA ILE A 261 -68.63 -27.83 -39.67
C ILE A 261 -68.55 -28.45 -38.26
N ASN A 262 -69.68 -28.60 -37.56
CA ASN A 262 -69.70 -29.16 -36.21
C ASN A 262 -69.28 -30.66 -36.19
N ARG A 263 -69.59 -31.41 -37.25
CA ARG A 263 -69.11 -32.79 -37.44
C ARG A 263 -67.58 -32.89 -37.42
N GLU A 264 -66.87 -31.87 -37.92
CA GLU A 264 -65.41 -31.84 -37.90
C GLU A 264 -64.80 -31.38 -36.57
N VAL A 265 -65.53 -30.58 -35.78
CA VAL A 265 -65.02 -29.98 -34.54
C VAL A 265 -65.21 -30.87 -33.31
N LEU A 266 -66.25 -31.71 -33.27
CA LEU A 266 -66.50 -32.65 -32.17
C LEU A 266 -65.32 -33.61 -31.87
N PRO A 267 -64.70 -34.28 -32.86
CA PRO A 267 -63.54 -35.13 -32.59
C PRO A 267 -62.31 -34.35 -32.09
N LEU A 268 -62.14 -33.09 -32.52
CA LEU A 268 -61.02 -32.24 -32.08
C LEU A 268 -61.16 -31.82 -30.61
N LYS A 269 -62.37 -31.50 -30.15
CA LYS A 269 -62.64 -31.21 -28.73
C LYS A 269 -62.40 -32.42 -27.83
N ALA A 270 -62.79 -33.61 -28.27
CA ALA A 270 -62.53 -34.84 -27.51
C ALA A 270 -61.02 -35.15 -27.41
N ASN A 271 -60.26 -34.94 -28.49
CA ASN A 271 -58.81 -35.12 -28.48
C ASN A 271 -58.11 -34.10 -27.55
N LEU A 272 -58.55 -32.84 -27.53
CA LEU A 272 -58.02 -31.81 -26.63
C LEU A 272 -58.12 -32.21 -25.15
N VAL A 273 -59.26 -32.74 -24.70
CA VAL A 273 -59.45 -33.19 -23.31
C VAL A 273 -58.48 -34.33 -22.95
N VAL A 274 -58.25 -35.27 -23.86
CA VAL A 274 -57.30 -36.38 -23.65
C VAL A 274 -55.86 -35.87 -23.57
N GLN A 275 -55.49 -34.90 -24.41
CA GLN A 275 -54.13 -34.34 -24.41
C GLN A 275 -53.89 -33.43 -23.20
N GLU A 276 -54.88 -32.65 -22.75
CA GLU A 276 -54.80 -31.86 -21.50
C GLU A 276 -54.55 -32.75 -20.28
N ALA A 277 -55.23 -33.91 -20.20
CA ALA A 277 -54.99 -34.88 -19.13
C ALA A 277 -53.56 -35.48 -19.19
N ARG A 278 -53.03 -35.72 -20.39
CA ARG A 278 -51.63 -36.18 -20.57
C ARG A 278 -50.60 -35.13 -20.16
N LEU A 279 -50.86 -33.86 -20.45
CA LEU A 279 -50.01 -32.74 -20.05
C LEU A 279 -50.01 -32.55 -18.53
N ALA A 280 -51.15 -32.73 -17.85
CA ALA A 280 -51.20 -32.68 -16.40
C ALA A 280 -50.28 -33.74 -15.75
N THR A 281 -50.28 -34.98 -16.27
CA THR A 281 -49.39 -36.04 -15.79
C THR A 281 -47.92 -35.73 -16.10
N ALA A 282 -47.60 -35.29 -17.32
CA ALA A 282 -46.23 -34.94 -17.70
C ALA A 282 -45.67 -33.76 -16.89
N MET A 283 -46.50 -32.77 -16.55
CA MET A 283 -46.13 -31.65 -15.67
C MET A 283 -45.92 -32.10 -14.22
N ALA A 284 -46.70 -33.06 -13.72
CA ALA A 284 -46.49 -33.63 -12.38
C ALA A 284 -45.16 -34.37 -12.28
N ASP A 285 -44.83 -35.19 -13.29
CA ASP A 285 -43.55 -35.90 -13.39
C ASP A 285 -42.37 -34.93 -13.50
N LEU A 286 -42.50 -33.86 -14.31
CA LEU A 286 -41.50 -32.80 -14.41
C LEU A 286 -41.27 -32.09 -13.07
N ASN A 287 -42.34 -31.72 -12.36
CA ASN A 287 -42.23 -31.07 -11.05
C ASN A 287 -41.55 -31.97 -10.01
N SER A 288 -41.87 -33.27 -10.00
CA SER A 288 -41.20 -34.22 -9.11
C SER A 288 -39.71 -34.37 -9.45
N ALA A 289 -39.37 -34.46 -10.73
CA ALA A 289 -37.98 -34.55 -11.19
C ALA A 289 -37.20 -33.26 -10.88
N GLN A 290 -37.82 -32.09 -11.07
CA GLN A 290 -37.23 -30.78 -10.75
C GLN A 290 -36.99 -30.64 -9.24
N ALA A 291 -37.91 -31.09 -8.39
CA ALA A 291 -37.72 -31.05 -6.93
C ALA A 291 -36.51 -31.90 -6.47
N GLN A 292 -36.30 -33.08 -7.08
CA GLN A 292 -35.13 -33.91 -6.80
C GLN A 292 -33.82 -33.25 -7.26
N LEU A 293 -33.84 -32.54 -8.39
CA LEU A 293 -32.70 -31.76 -8.86
C LEU A 293 -32.39 -30.60 -7.92
N ASP A 294 -33.40 -29.85 -7.49
CA ASP A 294 -33.23 -28.71 -6.58
C ASP A 294 -32.66 -29.15 -5.22
N GLU A 295 -33.07 -30.32 -4.71
CA GLU A 295 -32.50 -30.90 -3.48
C GLU A 295 -31.04 -31.32 -3.67
N LYS A 296 -30.70 -31.98 -4.78
CA LYS A 296 -29.30 -32.35 -5.07
C LYS A 296 -28.42 -31.13 -5.36
N GLN A 297 -28.98 -30.09 -5.98
CA GLN A 297 -28.29 -28.83 -6.19
C GLN A 297 -28.00 -28.12 -4.86
N LYS A 298 -28.95 -28.11 -3.91
CA LYS A 298 -28.70 -27.58 -2.55
C LYS A 298 -27.59 -28.34 -1.81
N GLU A 299 -27.58 -29.67 -1.89
CA GLU A 299 -26.50 -30.47 -1.31
C GLU A 299 -25.14 -30.15 -1.94
N LEU A 300 -25.11 -29.94 -3.27
CA LEU A 300 -23.90 -29.57 -4.01
C LEU A 300 -23.43 -28.17 -3.61
N ASP A 301 -24.31 -27.18 -3.59
CA ASP A 301 -23.99 -25.79 -3.25
C ASP A 301 -23.45 -25.67 -1.82
N ALA A 302 -23.99 -26.43 -0.87
CA ALA A 302 -23.51 -26.46 0.51
C ALA A 302 -22.07 -27.00 0.60
N VAL A 303 -21.77 -28.07 -0.14
CA VAL A 303 -20.45 -28.72 -0.11
C VAL A 303 -19.43 -27.91 -0.93
N GLN A 304 -19.88 -27.25 -2.01
CA GLN A 304 -19.08 -26.27 -2.76
C GLN A 304 -18.69 -25.08 -1.86
N ALA A 305 -19.63 -24.53 -1.09
CA ALA A 305 -19.35 -23.45 -0.14
C ALA A 305 -18.33 -23.88 0.94
N MET A 306 -18.43 -25.11 1.44
CA MET A 306 -17.44 -25.67 2.38
C MET A 306 -16.04 -25.81 1.74
N TYR A 307 -15.98 -26.23 0.47
CA TYR A 307 -14.73 -26.32 -0.28
C TYR A 307 -14.10 -24.95 -0.52
N ASP A 308 -14.89 -23.97 -0.97
CA ASP A 308 -14.40 -22.62 -1.22
C ASP A 308 -13.87 -21.99 0.08
N ALA A 309 -14.54 -22.22 1.21
CA ALA A 309 -14.07 -21.80 2.53
C ALA A 309 -12.74 -22.48 2.94
N ALA A 310 -12.63 -23.80 2.76
CA ALA A 310 -11.40 -24.54 3.07
C ALA A 310 -10.22 -24.16 2.16
N MET A 311 -10.49 -23.88 0.88
CA MET A 311 -9.49 -23.40 -0.07
C MET A 311 -9.04 -21.99 0.27
N LYS A 312 -9.95 -21.12 0.70
CA LYS A 312 -9.60 -19.78 1.19
C LYS A 312 -8.72 -19.86 2.44
N GLU A 313 -9.10 -20.65 3.44
CA GLU A 313 -8.32 -20.88 4.66
C GLU A 313 -6.91 -21.40 4.33
N LYS A 314 -6.80 -22.36 3.40
CA LYS A 314 -5.51 -22.87 2.89
C LYS A 314 -4.68 -21.78 2.21
N GLN A 315 -5.29 -20.97 1.36
CA GLN A 315 -4.59 -19.91 0.63
C GLN A 315 -4.10 -18.82 1.58
N ASP A 316 -4.93 -18.39 2.54
CA ASP A 316 -4.57 -17.40 3.55
C ASP A 316 -3.37 -17.90 4.40
N LEU A 317 -3.39 -19.17 4.83
CA LEU A 317 -2.25 -19.78 5.56
C LEU A 317 -0.99 -19.90 4.70
N LEU A 318 -1.14 -20.18 3.41
CA LEU A 318 -0.01 -20.29 2.48
C LEU A 318 0.65 -18.93 2.26
N ASP A 319 -0.15 -17.89 2.02
CA ASP A 319 0.32 -16.52 1.82
C ASP A 319 1.00 -16.00 3.08
N ASP A 320 0.45 -16.27 4.27
CA ASP A 320 1.04 -15.92 5.56
C ASP A 320 2.37 -16.64 5.83
N ALA A 321 2.44 -17.95 5.53
CA ALA A 321 3.67 -18.74 5.67
C ALA A 321 4.74 -18.23 4.69
N GLU A 322 4.39 -17.96 3.43
CA GLU A 322 5.34 -17.46 2.44
C GLU A 322 5.83 -16.04 2.78
N ALA A 323 4.94 -15.15 3.24
CA ALA A 323 5.31 -13.82 3.71
C ALA A 323 6.29 -13.89 4.89
N THR A 324 6.03 -14.80 5.85
CA THR A 324 6.91 -15.04 7.01
C THR A 324 8.26 -15.59 6.56
N ARG A 325 8.26 -16.55 5.62
CA ARG A 325 9.49 -17.12 5.04
C ARG A 325 10.32 -16.06 4.32
N ARG A 326 9.70 -15.21 3.50
CA ARG A 326 10.40 -14.11 2.81
C ARG A 326 11.01 -13.12 3.79
N LYS A 327 10.27 -12.73 4.83
CA LYS A 327 10.80 -11.87 5.91
C LYS A 327 11.99 -12.51 6.62
N MET A 328 11.90 -13.79 6.96
CA MET A 328 12.97 -14.55 7.59
C MET A 328 14.22 -14.60 6.68
N THR A 329 14.08 -14.99 5.41
CA THR A 329 15.21 -15.08 4.47
C THR A 329 15.92 -13.73 4.33
N ASN A 330 15.17 -12.64 4.17
CA ASN A 330 15.75 -11.30 4.06
C ASN A 330 16.48 -10.88 5.34
N ALA A 331 15.91 -11.18 6.51
CA ALA A 331 16.50 -10.85 7.80
C ALA A 331 17.77 -11.68 8.08
N THR A 332 17.78 -12.97 7.73
CA THR A 332 18.97 -13.83 7.81
C THR A 332 20.07 -13.32 6.88
N ALA A 333 19.75 -12.99 5.63
CA ALA A 333 20.73 -12.44 4.68
C ALA A 333 21.34 -11.12 5.18
N LEU A 334 20.54 -10.26 5.82
CA LEU A 334 21.02 -9.02 6.43
C LEU A 334 21.96 -9.30 7.62
N ILE A 335 21.60 -10.26 8.49
CA ILE A 335 22.44 -10.64 9.65
C ILE A 335 23.76 -11.26 9.18
N ASP A 336 23.73 -12.11 8.17
CA ASP A 336 24.93 -12.73 7.59
C ASP A 336 25.82 -11.67 6.92
N GLY A 337 25.23 -10.73 6.19
CA GLY A 337 25.95 -9.59 5.61
C GLY A 337 26.61 -8.69 6.67
N LEU A 338 26.02 -8.61 7.86
CA LEU A 338 26.53 -7.84 9.00
C LEU A 338 27.37 -8.68 9.97
N ALA A 339 27.63 -9.95 9.68
CA ALA A 339 28.36 -10.84 10.59
C ALA A 339 29.83 -10.42 10.77
N GLY A 340 30.51 -10.02 9.68
CA GLY A 340 31.86 -9.46 9.76
C GLY A 340 31.89 -8.15 10.56
N GLU A 341 30.85 -7.32 10.38
CA GLU A 341 30.71 -6.06 11.07
C GLU A 341 30.45 -6.24 12.56
N LYS A 342 29.69 -7.27 12.96
CA LYS A 342 29.50 -7.67 14.35
C LYS A 342 30.83 -8.00 15.04
N ILE A 343 31.72 -8.74 14.37
CA ILE A 343 33.06 -9.06 14.90
C ILE A 343 33.85 -7.77 15.07
N ARG A 344 33.90 -6.93 14.03
CA ARG A 344 34.61 -5.65 14.04
C ARG A 344 34.13 -4.72 15.17
N TRP A 345 32.83 -4.57 15.34
CA TRP A 345 32.26 -3.75 16.42
C TRP A 345 32.53 -4.34 17.81
N THR A 346 32.54 -5.66 17.93
CA THR A 346 32.88 -6.33 19.21
C THR A 346 34.34 -6.08 19.59
N GLU A 347 35.25 -6.18 18.62
CA GLU A 347 36.67 -5.88 18.82
C GLU A 347 36.90 -4.38 19.10
N ALA A 348 36.22 -3.50 18.37
CA ALA A 348 36.27 -2.07 18.59
C ALA A 348 35.78 -1.68 19.98
N SER A 349 34.65 -2.25 20.44
CA SER A 349 34.10 -2.02 21.78
C SER A 349 35.10 -2.41 22.89
N LYS A 350 35.72 -3.60 22.77
CA LYS A 350 36.79 -4.04 23.69
C LYS A 350 38.01 -3.11 23.64
N THR A 351 38.36 -2.63 22.46
CA THR A 351 39.49 -1.70 22.27
C THR A 351 39.21 -0.37 22.96
N PHE A 352 37.99 0.18 22.81
CA PHE A 352 37.59 1.41 23.48
C PHE A 352 37.58 1.26 25.00
N GLU A 353 37.11 0.12 25.53
CA GLU A 353 37.15 -0.15 26.97
C GLU A 353 38.60 -0.19 27.50
N ALA A 354 39.50 -0.88 26.80
CA ALA A 354 40.92 -0.89 27.13
C ALA A 354 41.57 0.51 27.01
N GLN A 355 41.17 1.30 26.02
CA GLN A 355 41.61 2.70 25.88
C GLN A 355 41.12 3.55 27.05
N ILE A 356 39.87 3.42 27.49
CA ILE A 356 39.33 4.16 28.65
C ILE A 356 40.13 3.85 29.92
N GLN A 357 40.56 2.59 30.10
CA GLN A 357 41.39 2.21 31.25
C GLN A 357 42.77 2.87 31.19
N ARG A 358 43.44 2.86 30.02
CA ARG A 358 44.76 3.50 29.81
C ARG A 358 44.71 5.03 29.77
N LEU A 359 43.53 5.60 29.49
CA LEU A 359 43.33 7.04 29.37
C LEU A 359 43.78 7.80 30.62
N VAL A 360 43.69 7.17 31.79
CA VAL A 360 44.11 7.76 33.07
C VAL A 360 45.59 8.17 33.03
N GLY A 361 46.47 7.30 32.54
CA GLY A 361 47.90 7.57 32.38
C GLY A 361 48.22 8.39 31.13
N ASP A 362 47.51 8.16 30.03
CA ASP A 362 47.75 8.90 28.78
C ASP A 362 47.45 10.39 28.94
N VAL A 363 46.34 10.73 29.61
CA VAL A 363 46.01 12.13 29.92
C VAL A 363 46.99 12.72 30.93
N LEU A 364 47.53 11.89 31.84
CA LEU A 364 48.55 12.34 32.80
C LEU A 364 49.80 12.81 32.05
N LEU A 365 50.30 12.02 31.10
CA LEU A 365 51.44 12.39 30.25
C LEU A 365 51.15 13.65 29.42
N ALA A 366 49.99 13.69 28.76
CA ALA A 366 49.62 14.83 27.91
C ALA A 366 49.50 16.13 28.70
N THR A 367 48.87 16.10 29.87
CA THR A 367 48.70 17.29 30.74
C THR A 367 50.00 17.70 31.41
N GLY A 368 50.86 16.72 31.75
CA GLY A 368 52.20 16.97 32.27
C GLY A 368 53.07 17.66 31.22
N PHE A 369 52.98 17.21 29.98
CA PHE A 369 53.61 17.86 28.83
C PHE A 369 53.13 19.31 28.70
N LEU A 370 51.82 19.56 28.55
CA LEU A 370 51.27 20.91 28.38
C LEU A 370 51.60 21.87 29.53
N SER A 371 51.77 21.36 30.76
CA SER A 371 51.97 22.20 31.94
C SER A 371 53.44 22.54 32.21
N TYR A 372 54.37 21.64 31.90
CA TYR A 372 55.76 21.75 32.34
C TYR A 372 56.79 21.72 31.21
N SER A 373 56.45 21.23 30.01
CA SER A 373 57.44 21.00 28.93
C SER A 373 57.87 22.27 28.20
N GLY A 374 57.04 23.32 28.22
CA GLY A 374 57.21 24.54 27.42
C GLY A 374 58.62 25.18 27.47
N PRO A 375 59.22 25.40 28.65
CA PRO A 375 60.53 26.04 28.76
C PRO A 375 61.71 25.15 28.38
N PHE A 376 61.50 23.84 28.17
CA PHE A 376 62.55 22.87 27.91
C PHE A 376 62.75 22.64 26.41
N ASN A 377 63.99 22.31 26.03
CA ASN A 377 64.31 21.84 24.68
C ASN A 377 63.85 20.38 24.46
N GLN A 378 63.90 19.91 23.21
CA GLN A 378 63.44 18.58 22.82
C GLN A 378 64.02 17.45 23.68
N GLU A 379 65.33 17.47 23.98
CA GLU A 379 65.99 16.45 24.81
C GLU A 379 65.39 16.35 26.21
N PHE A 380 65.20 17.50 26.88
CA PHE A 380 64.65 17.53 28.22
C PHE A 380 63.14 17.23 28.24
N ARG A 381 62.41 17.55 27.16
CA ARG A 381 61.01 17.12 27.00
C ARG A 381 60.90 15.60 26.92
N THR A 382 61.75 14.95 26.12
CA THR A 382 61.79 13.48 26.04
C THR A 382 62.20 12.86 27.38
N LEU A 383 63.22 13.42 28.04
CA LEU A 383 63.64 12.96 29.37
C LEU A 383 62.50 13.08 30.41
N MET A 384 61.73 14.17 30.36
CA MET A 384 60.57 14.38 31.23
C MET A 384 59.53 13.28 31.02
N LEU A 385 59.16 12.99 29.77
CA LEU A 385 58.19 11.95 29.44
C LEU A 385 58.65 10.56 29.88
N THR A 386 59.91 10.21 29.61
CA THR A 386 60.50 8.94 30.05
C THR A 386 60.50 8.81 31.57
N ASN A 387 60.78 9.89 32.30
CA ASN A 387 60.74 9.88 33.77
C ASN A 387 59.32 9.72 34.29
N TRP A 388 58.33 10.38 33.67
CA TRP A 388 56.92 10.20 34.04
C TRP A 388 56.43 8.77 33.77
N GLN A 389 56.80 8.18 32.63
CA GLN A 389 56.50 6.78 32.33
C GLN A 389 57.11 5.84 33.38
N LYS A 390 58.36 6.07 33.81
CA LYS A 390 59.00 5.29 34.89
C LYS A 390 58.22 5.38 36.21
N GLU A 391 57.78 6.57 36.60
CA GLU A 391 57.00 6.74 37.82
C GLU A 391 55.60 6.12 37.71
N MET A 392 54.94 6.21 36.56
CA MET A 392 53.67 5.53 36.31
C MET A 392 53.79 4.01 36.36
N MET A 393 54.88 3.44 35.82
CA MET A 393 55.17 2.01 35.92
C MET A 393 55.33 1.58 37.38
N LYS A 394 56.06 2.34 38.19
CA LYS A 394 56.18 2.09 39.64
C LYS A 394 54.83 2.20 40.36
N GLY A 395 54.03 3.19 39.98
CA GLY A 395 52.69 3.44 40.51
C GLY A 395 51.61 2.49 39.99
N LYS A 396 51.94 1.56 39.08
CA LYS A 396 51.00 0.65 38.40
C LYS A 396 49.81 1.39 37.74
N ILE A 397 50.06 2.59 37.23
CA ILE A 397 49.07 3.35 36.47
C ILE A 397 49.10 2.84 35.03
N PRO A 398 47.96 2.42 34.44
CA PRO A 398 47.91 1.99 33.05
C PRO A 398 48.09 3.18 32.10
N PHE A 399 48.95 3.02 31.10
CA PHE A 399 49.19 3.97 30.02
C PHE A 399 49.55 3.23 28.73
N SER A 400 49.56 3.92 27.61
CA SER A 400 49.92 3.42 26.30
C SER A 400 51.43 3.57 26.06
N ASN A 401 52.13 2.49 25.69
CA ASN A 401 53.59 2.49 25.53
C ASN A 401 54.05 3.40 24.37
N ASP A 402 53.30 3.43 23.27
CA ASP A 402 53.61 4.19 22.05
C ASP A 402 52.74 5.45 21.93
N LEU A 403 52.50 6.14 23.05
CA LEU A 403 51.64 7.33 23.05
C LEU A 403 52.32 8.49 22.31
N ASN A 404 51.72 8.90 21.19
CA ASN A 404 52.04 10.18 20.57
C ASN A 404 51.13 11.28 21.15
N ILE A 405 51.73 12.17 21.95
CA ILE A 405 51.01 13.25 22.64
C ILE A 405 50.40 14.26 21.67
N ILE A 406 51.06 14.48 20.52
CA ILE A 406 50.61 15.44 19.51
C ILE A 406 49.30 14.94 18.91
N THR A 407 49.27 13.70 18.42
CA THR A 407 48.06 13.12 17.78
C THR A 407 46.92 12.88 18.76
N MET A 408 47.22 12.72 20.06
CA MET A 408 46.20 12.59 21.10
C MET A 408 45.42 13.90 21.31
N LEU A 409 46.09 15.05 21.24
CA LEU A 409 45.52 16.35 21.59
C LEU A 409 45.05 17.15 20.37
N VAL A 410 45.61 16.89 19.20
CA VAL A 410 45.37 17.65 17.96
C VAL A 410 45.34 16.71 16.75
N HIS A 411 44.42 16.97 15.83
CA HIS A 411 44.30 16.22 14.57
C HIS A 411 45.36 16.67 13.56
N GLN A 412 45.70 15.79 12.62
CA GLN A 412 46.69 16.08 11.58
C GLN A 412 46.32 17.33 10.75
N ASN A 413 45.04 17.54 10.47
CA ASN A 413 44.55 18.69 9.70
C ASN A 413 44.92 20.02 10.38
N THR A 414 44.76 20.11 11.70
CA THR A 414 45.14 21.32 12.45
C THR A 414 46.66 21.55 12.44
N ILE A 415 47.48 20.50 12.38
CA ILE A 415 48.94 20.64 12.23
C ILE A 415 49.26 21.17 10.83
N SER A 416 48.58 20.67 9.81
CA SER A 416 48.71 21.17 8.43
C SER A 416 48.30 22.65 8.33
N GLU A 417 47.22 23.06 9.00
CA GLU A 417 46.82 24.46 9.11
C GLU A 417 47.92 25.31 9.77
N TRP A 418 48.53 24.84 10.86
CA TRP A 418 49.64 25.57 11.50
C TRP A 418 50.82 25.77 10.54
N ASN A 419 51.13 24.76 9.73
CA ASN A 419 52.20 24.86 8.73
C ASN A 419 51.87 25.90 7.65
N LEU A 420 50.61 25.96 7.20
CA LEU A 420 50.12 26.99 6.25
C LEU A 420 50.15 28.39 6.87
N GLU A 421 49.89 28.50 8.17
CA GLU A 421 49.99 29.74 8.94
C GLU A 421 51.45 30.17 9.19
N GLY A 422 52.43 29.34 8.83
CA GLY A 422 53.86 29.65 8.92
C GLY A 422 54.57 29.08 10.16
N LEU A 423 53.93 28.18 10.91
CA LEU A 423 54.65 27.37 11.90
C LEU A 423 55.57 26.38 11.18
N PRO A 424 56.84 26.22 11.59
CA PRO A 424 57.70 25.23 10.97
C PRO A 424 57.25 23.79 11.28
N SER A 425 57.50 22.87 10.35
CA SER A 425 57.05 21.47 10.43
C SER A 425 57.92 20.56 11.31
N ASP A 426 58.93 21.11 11.99
CA ASP A 426 59.78 20.35 12.90
C ASP A 426 59.02 19.95 14.18
N GLU A 427 59.51 18.90 14.85
CA GLU A 427 58.85 18.34 16.02
C GLU A 427 58.75 19.35 17.18
N LEU A 428 59.80 20.15 17.40
CA LEU A 428 59.84 21.13 18.50
C LEU A 428 58.83 22.26 18.26
N SER A 429 58.77 22.78 17.04
CA SER A 429 57.79 23.79 16.62
C SER A 429 56.36 23.28 16.73
N THR A 430 56.09 22.04 16.29
CA THR A 430 54.77 21.40 16.44
C THR A 430 54.37 21.25 17.92
N GLN A 431 55.31 20.80 18.76
CA GLN A 431 55.10 20.72 20.21
C GLN A 431 54.87 22.10 20.84
N ASN A 432 55.56 23.14 20.36
CA ASN A 432 55.34 24.51 20.83
C ASN A 432 53.95 25.01 20.45
N GLY A 433 53.52 24.78 19.21
CA GLY A 433 52.17 25.09 18.74
C GLY A 433 51.09 24.38 19.55
N LEU A 434 51.35 23.12 19.93
CA LEU A 434 50.48 22.36 20.82
C LEU A 434 50.32 23.02 22.20
N ILE A 435 51.41 23.49 22.82
CA ILE A 435 51.34 24.16 24.12
C ILE A 435 50.65 25.53 23.99
N VAL A 436 50.93 26.30 22.94
CA VAL A 436 50.28 27.59 22.67
C VAL A 436 48.76 27.44 22.56
N THR A 437 48.29 26.38 21.92
CA THR A 437 46.85 26.20 21.62
C THR A 437 46.08 25.44 22.68
N LYS A 438 46.71 24.51 23.42
CA LYS A 438 46.03 23.61 24.37
C LYS A 438 46.37 23.84 25.84
N ALA A 439 47.41 24.60 26.17
CA ALA A 439 47.73 24.88 27.57
C ALA A 439 46.65 25.76 28.22
N ALA A 440 46.41 25.54 29.52
CA ALA A 440 45.38 26.27 30.25
C ALA A 440 45.74 27.74 30.51
N ARG A 441 47.04 28.04 30.68
CA ARG A 441 47.55 29.40 30.94
C ARG A 441 47.94 30.08 29.64
N TYR A 442 47.87 31.41 29.63
CA TYR A 442 48.25 32.18 28.46
C TYR A 442 49.74 31.98 28.12
N PRO A 443 50.07 31.80 26.83
CA PRO A 443 51.42 31.51 26.39
C PRO A 443 52.30 32.77 26.41
N LEU A 444 53.52 32.62 26.92
CA LEU A 444 54.61 33.58 26.83
C LEU A 444 55.73 32.94 26.00
N LEU A 445 55.95 33.46 24.80
CA LEU A 445 56.89 32.93 23.83
C LEU A 445 58.24 33.63 23.94
N ILE A 446 59.29 32.86 24.25
CA ILE A 446 60.69 33.28 24.11
C ILE A 446 61.05 33.10 22.64
N ASP A 447 60.91 34.17 21.85
CA ASP A 447 60.96 34.14 20.38
C ASP A 447 61.93 35.21 19.84
N PRO A 448 63.25 35.02 20.00
CA PRO A 448 64.24 35.98 19.52
C PRO A 448 64.25 36.12 17.99
N GLN A 449 63.77 35.11 17.25
CA GLN A 449 63.70 35.13 15.78
C GLN A 449 62.37 35.63 15.22
N GLY A 450 61.33 35.81 16.05
CA GLY A 450 60.00 36.26 15.61
C GLY A 450 59.15 35.22 14.86
N GLN A 451 59.53 33.94 14.91
CA GLN A 451 58.80 32.87 14.20
C GLN A 451 57.42 32.64 14.82
N GLY A 452 57.36 32.53 16.14
CA GLY A 452 56.11 32.35 16.89
C GLY A 452 55.19 33.55 16.75
N LYS A 453 55.73 34.78 16.78
CA LYS A 453 54.98 36.01 16.52
C LYS A 453 54.34 35.99 15.12
N SER A 454 55.11 35.66 14.09
CA SER A 454 54.62 35.62 12.70
C SER A 454 53.51 34.60 12.56
N TRP A 455 53.69 33.41 13.14
CA TRP A 455 52.67 32.35 13.11
C TRP A 455 51.37 32.79 13.79
N ILE A 456 51.42 33.33 15.01
CA ILE A 456 50.22 33.80 15.74
C ILE A 456 49.51 34.91 14.96
N THR A 457 50.27 35.81 14.33
CA THR A 457 49.70 36.91 13.52
C THR A 457 48.93 36.39 12.32
N ASN A 458 49.45 35.37 11.63
CA ASN A 458 48.76 34.74 10.51
C ASN A 458 47.55 33.92 10.97
N ARG A 459 47.68 33.19 12.08
CA ARG A 459 46.62 32.35 12.66
C ARG A 459 45.40 33.15 13.10
N GLU A 460 45.62 34.30 13.72
CA GLU A 460 44.54 35.15 14.26
C GLU A 460 44.15 36.27 13.27
N LYS A 461 44.54 36.15 11.99
CA LYS A 461 44.30 37.17 10.94
C LYS A 461 42.80 37.46 10.74
N ASP A 462 41.98 36.42 10.74
CA ASP A 462 40.52 36.54 10.57
C ASP A 462 39.81 36.95 11.86
N ASN A 463 40.49 36.88 13.01
CA ASN A 463 39.94 37.18 14.34
C ASN A 463 40.25 38.61 14.81
N GLU A 464 40.74 39.49 13.92
CA GLU A 464 41.07 40.89 14.21
C GLU A 464 42.10 41.03 15.36
N LEU A 465 43.20 40.26 15.31
CA LEU A 465 44.29 40.32 16.28
C LEU A 465 44.79 41.75 16.52
N GLN A 466 44.75 42.19 17.77
CA GLN A 466 45.31 43.46 18.19
C GLN A 466 46.74 43.28 18.70
N ILE A 467 47.70 43.98 18.10
CA ILE A 467 49.11 43.96 18.50
C ILE A 467 49.41 45.22 19.33
N THR A 468 50.03 45.06 20.49
CA THR A 468 50.42 46.17 21.36
C THR A 468 51.72 45.87 22.13
N SER A 469 52.26 46.86 22.83
CA SER A 469 53.45 46.71 23.70
C SER A 469 53.15 47.33 25.06
N LEU A 470 53.80 46.86 26.12
CA LEU A 470 53.61 47.39 27.48
C LEU A 470 53.91 48.90 27.58
N ASN A 471 54.83 49.40 26.75
CA ASN A 471 55.20 50.82 26.72
C ASN A 471 54.26 51.68 25.87
N HIS A 472 53.25 51.08 25.22
CA HIS A 472 52.33 51.80 24.35
C HIS A 472 51.36 52.67 25.16
N LYS A 473 51.19 53.95 24.79
CA LYS A 473 50.34 54.92 25.51
C LYS A 473 48.91 54.40 25.76
N TYR A 474 48.36 53.67 24.79
CA TYR A 474 46.99 53.13 24.85
C TYR A 474 46.93 51.65 25.25
N PHE A 475 47.99 51.09 25.84
CA PHE A 475 48.04 49.67 26.21
C PHE A 475 46.83 49.21 27.03
N ARG A 476 46.48 49.94 28.09
CA ARG A 476 45.33 49.60 28.96
C ARG A 476 44.01 49.67 28.20
N THR A 477 43.82 50.69 27.36
CA THR A 477 42.63 50.81 26.51
C THR A 477 42.53 49.64 25.53
N HIS A 478 43.63 49.27 24.88
CA HIS A 478 43.67 48.11 23.99
C HIS A 478 43.33 46.81 24.73
N LEU A 479 43.83 46.63 25.95
CA LEU A 479 43.51 45.47 26.79
C LEU A 479 42.02 45.44 27.16
N GLU A 480 41.46 46.58 27.59
CA GLU A 480 40.04 46.71 27.92
C GLU A 480 39.13 46.42 26.71
N ASP A 481 39.47 46.97 25.55
CA ASP A 481 38.72 46.78 24.30
C ASP A 481 38.79 45.33 23.83
N ALA A 482 39.98 44.71 23.87
CA ALA A 482 40.16 43.32 23.48
C ALA A 482 39.36 42.36 24.39
N LEU A 483 39.35 42.61 25.70
CA LEU A 483 38.54 41.84 26.66
C LEU A 483 37.03 41.99 26.40
N SER A 484 36.57 43.23 26.19
CA SER A 484 35.15 43.55 26.02
C SER A 484 34.59 43.11 24.67
N LEU A 485 35.41 43.15 23.62
CA LEU A 485 35.02 42.75 22.26
C LEU A 485 35.35 41.28 21.96
N GLY A 486 36.12 40.62 22.81
CA GLY A 486 36.56 39.23 22.60
C GLY A 486 37.60 39.08 21.49
N ARG A 487 38.39 40.13 21.22
CA ARG A 487 39.45 40.10 20.20
C ARG A 487 40.74 39.51 20.79
N PRO A 488 41.51 38.72 20.04
CA PRO A 488 42.83 38.28 20.47
C PRO A 488 43.78 39.49 20.64
N LEU A 489 44.62 39.45 21.68
CA LEU A 489 45.62 40.48 21.97
C LEU A 489 47.02 39.84 21.98
N LEU A 490 47.96 40.41 21.23
CA LEU A 490 49.38 40.04 21.28
C LEU A 490 50.20 41.20 21.86
N ILE A 491 50.86 40.94 22.99
CA ILE A 491 51.79 41.87 23.63
C ILE A 491 53.21 41.54 23.19
N GLU A 492 53.81 42.44 22.43
CA GLU A 492 55.15 42.26 21.87
C GLU A 492 56.26 42.88 22.72
N ASP A 493 57.46 42.29 22.57
CA ASP A 493 58.72 42.80 23.12
C ASP A 493 58.70 42.99 24.64
N VAL A 494 58.07 42.05 25.34
CA VAL A 494 58.01 42.05 26.81
C VAL A 494 59.40 41.77 27.40
N GLY A 495 59.77 42.53 28.43
CA GLY A 495 61.00 42.34 29.20
C GLY A 495 60.89 41.17 30.20
N GLU A 496 61.63 41.29 31.32
CA GLU A 496 61.56 40.33 32.43
C GLU A 496 60.43 40.65 33.43
N GLU A 497 59.85 41.84 33.34
CA GLU A 497 58.73 42.32 34.15
C GLU A 497 57.45 42.49 33.32
N LEU A 498 56.30 42.21 33.95
CA LEU A 498 54.96 42.39 33.37
C LEU A 498 54.24 43.54 34.09
N ASP A 499 53.36 44.26 33.38
CA ASP A 499 52.51 45.28 34.02
C ASP A 499 51.51 44.60 34.99
N PRO A 500 51.46 44.99 36.28
CA PRO A 500 50.53 44.42 37.27
C PRO A 500 49.06 44.50 36.87
N ALA A 501 48.67 45.39 35.95
CA ALA A 501 47.31 45.44 35.40
C ALA A 501 46.90 44.14 34.70
N LEU A 502 47.86 43.31 34.27
CA LEU A 502 47.62 42.01 33.65
C LEU A 502 47.34 40.90 34.66
N ASP A 503 47.63 41.08 35.96
CA ASP A 503 47.60 39.99 36.94
C ASP A 503 46.24 39.30 37.02
N ASN A 504 45.15 40.06 37.16
CA ASN A 504 43.81 39.47 37.22
C ASN A 504 43.41 38.77 35.92
N VAL A 505 43.92 39.24 34.77
CA VAL A 505 43.66 38.64 33.45
C VAL A 505 44.45 37.34 33.31
N LEU A 506 45.74 37.36 33.62
CA LEU A 506 46.64 36.19 33.54
C LEU A 506 46.21 35.07 34.50
N GLU A 507 45.74 35.44 35.68
CA GLU A 507 45.22 34.49 36.67
C GLU A 507 43.80 34.03 36.38
N LYS A 508 43.12 34.63 35.39
CA LYS A 508 41.72 34.40 35.07
C LYS A 508 40.81 34.55 36.29
N ASN A 509 41.09 35.57 37.11
CA ASN A 509 40.29 35.94 38.28
C ASN A 509 38.99 36.63 37.83
N PHE A 510 38.15 35.90 37.11
CA PHE A 510 36.90 36.39 36.53
C PHE A 510 35.76 36.32 37.55
N ILE A 511 35.10 37.45 37.76
CA ILE A 511 33.96 37.60 38.64
C ILE A 511 32.71 37.45 37.79
N LYS A 512 31.87 36.47 38.12
CA LYS A 512 30.59 36.27 37.41
C LYS A 512 29.58 37.34 37.84
N SER A 513 29.14 38.16 36.89
CA SER A 513 28.12 39.19 37.11
C SER A 513 26.90 38.88 36.23
N GLY A 514 25.92 38.18 36.79
CA GLY A 514 24.77 37.67 36.02
C GLY A 514 25.19 36.61 34.99
N ARG A 515 25.02 36.92 33.70
CA ARG A 515 25.40 36.04 32.58
C ARG A 515 26.79 36.33 32.00
N THR A 516 27.38 37.51 32.29
CA THR A 516 28.70 37.90 31.79
C THR A 516 29.79 37.67 32.83
N LEU A 517 31.02 37.46 32.36
CA LEU A 517 32.22 37.44 33.19
C LEU A 517 32.81 38.84 33.21
N LYS A 518 33.31 39.29 34.36
CA LYS A 518 34.01 40.58 34.51
C LYS A 518 35.39 40.37 35.10
N VAL A 519 36.34 41.22 34.73
CA VAL A 519 37.69 41.23 35.31
C VAL A 519 38.10 42.65 35.67
N LYS A 520 38.85 42.80 36.76
CA LYS A 520 39.38 44.10 37.19
C LYS A 520 40.72 44.37 36.53
N VAL A 521 40.78 45.36 35.64
CA VAL A 521 42.01 45.83 34.97
C VAL A 521 42.38 47.18 35.58
N GLY A 522 43.44 47.22 36.40
CA GLY A 522 43.76 48.39 37.22
C GLY A 522 42.62 48.69 38.21
N ASP A 523 41.96 49.83 38.05
CA ASP A 523 40.82 50.25 38.88
C ASP A 523 39.45 50.03 38.22
N LYS A 524 39.41 49.60 36.95
CA LYS A 524 38.17 49.47 36.16
C LYS A 524 37.73 48.02 36.05
N GLU A 525 36.42 47.79 36.15
CA GLU A 525 35.80 46.51 35.82
C GLU A 525 35.45 46.46 34.33
N VAL A 526 35.88 45.40 33.67
CA VAL A 526 35.74 45.19 32.23
C VAL A 526 34.99 43.89 31.99
N ASP A 527 34.05 43.89 31.07
CA ASP A 527 33.38 42.67 30.63
C ASP A 527 34.36 41.79 29.84
N VAL A 528 34.31 40.48 30.07
CA VAL A 528 35.16 39.47 29.41
C VAL A 528 34.29 38.62 28.52
N MET A 529 34.53 38.71 27.21
CA MET A 529 33.91 37.84 26.22
C MET A 529 34.69 36.53 26.10
N ASP A 530 33.97 35.42 25.87
CA ASP A 530 34.55 34.07 25.89
C ASP A 530 35.61 33.82 24.80
N ASN A 531 35.62 34.61 23.72
CA ASN A 531 36.56 34.46 22.60
C ASN A 531 37.93 35.12 22.84
N PHE A 532 38.10 35.88 23.92
CA PHE A 532 39.35 36.58 24.21
C PHE A 532 40.53 35.62 24.42
N LYS A 533 41.65 35.90 23.72
CA LYS A 533 42.93 35.21 23.89
C LYS A 533 44.05 36.22 24.06
N LEU A 534 45.01 35.89 24.92
CA LEU A 534 46.21 36.70 25.15
C LEU A 534 47.46 35.91 24.75
N TYR A 535 48.31 36.54 23.96
CA TYR A 535 49.62 36.04 23.58
C TYR A 535 50.68 37.04 24.02
N ILE A 536 51.80 36.55 24.56
CA ILE A 536 52.91 37.40 24.99
C ILE A 536 54.17 36.92 24.27
N THR A 537 54.95 37.84 23.72
CA THR A 537 56.23 37.51 23.07
C THR A 537 57.37 38.35 23.63
N THR A 538 58.56 37.76 23.66
CA THR A 538 59.81 38.47 24.00
C THR A 538 60.89 38.16 22.97
N LYS A 539 61.70 39.18 22.65
CA LYS A 539 62.92 39.03 21.85
C LYS A 539 64.14 38.66 22.68
N LEU A 540 64.03 38.65 24.01
CA LEU A 540 65.13 38.25 24.89
C LEU A 540 65.40 36.75 24.69
N SER A 541 66.62 36.38 24.31
CA SER A 541 66.97 34.98 24.07
C SER A 541 67.07 34.12 25.34
N ASN A 542 67.32 34.74 26.49
CA ASN A 542 67.40 34.06 27.79
C ASN A 542 66.92 34.98 28.94
N PRO A 543 65.62 35.28 29.02
CA PRO A 543 65.06 36.11 30.08
C PRO A 543 65.00 35.34 31.41
N ALA A 544 65.30 36.04 32.51
CA ALA A 544 65.18 35.54 33.87
C ALA A 544 63.78 35.86 34.46
N TYR A 545 62.77 35.10 34.07
CA TYR A 545 61.42 35.26 34.61
C TYR A 545 61.31 34.77 36.05
N THR A 546 60.63 35.55 36.90
CA THR A 546 60.40 35.19 38.29
C THR A 546 59.49 33.95 38.41
N PRO A 547 59.50 33.28 39.58
CA PRO A 547 58.56 32.19 39.86
C PRO A 547 57.08 32.61 39.73
N GLU A 548 56.78 33.88 40.01
CA GLU A 548 55.44 34.44 39.90
C GLU A 548 54.97 34.51 38.44
N ILE A 549 55.80 35.03 37.53
CA ILE A 549 55.50 35.04 36.09
C ILE A 549 55.36 33.61 35.57
N SER A 550 56.29 32.73 35.94
CA SER A 550 56.26 31.31 35.57
C SER A 550 55.03 30.56 36.08
N ALA A 551 54.38 31.06 37.14
CA ALA A 551 53.13 30.52 37.66
C ALA A 551 51.91 31.02 36.87
N LYS A 552 51.89 32.30 36.48
CA LYS A 552 50.79 32.97 35.78
C LYS A 552 50.73 32.64 34.29
N THR A 553 51.87 32.47 33.63
CA THR A 553 51.96 32.18 32.18
C THR A 553 52.51 30.79 31.89
N SER A 554 52.25 30.29 30.68
CA SER A 554 52.95 29.14 30.12
C SER A 554 54.14 29.66 29.31
N ILE A 555 55.34 29.60 29.88
CA ILE A 555 56.57 29.99 29.17
C ILE A 555 56.92 28.91 28.15
N ILE A 556 57.15 29.31 26.90
CA ILE A 556 57.42 28.41 25.78
C ILE A 556 58.68 28.90 25.06
N ASP A 557 59.65 28.00 24.92
CA ASP A 557 60.89 28.30 24.22
C ASP A 557 60.73 28.10 22.71
N PHE A 558 60.63 29.21 21.98
CA PHE A 558 60.63 29.25 20.50
C PHE A 558 62.03 29.53 19.93
N THR A 559 63.08 29.46 20.74
CA THR A 559 64.45 29.63 20.23
C THR A 559 64.76 28.53 19.22
N VAL A 560 65.16 28.94 18.02
CA VAL A 560 65.58 28.00 16.97
C VAL A 560 66.81 27.21 17.43
N THR A 561 66.69 25.88 17.47
CA THR A 561 67.81 24.97 17.79
C THR A 561 68.54 24.56 16.51
N ILE A 562 69.79 24.08 16.62
CA ILE A 562 70.57 23.61 15.45
C ILE A 562 69.82 22.49 14.72
N LYS A 563 69.32 21.50 15.47
CA LYS A 563 68.54 20.39 14.91
C LYS A 563 67.22 20.87 14.30
N GLY A 564 66.50 21.76 14.97
CA GLY A 564 65.27 22.33 14.42
C GLY A 564 65.51 23.09 13.12
N LEU A 565 66.60 23.86 13.03
CA LEU A 565 66.97 24.56 11.80
C LEU A 565 67.35 23.59 10.67
N GLU A 566 68.07 22.51 11.00
CA GLU A 566 68.39 21.43 10.05
C GLU A 566 67.12 20.80 9.48
N ASP A 567 66.17 20.42 10.35
CA ASP A 567 64.88 19.83 9.95
C ASP A 567 64.06 20.80 9.07
N GLN A 568 64.04 22.09 9.42
CA GLN A 568 63.36 23.13 8.65
C GLN A 568 63.98 23.33 7.26
N LEU A 569 65.31 23.38 7.18
CA LEU A 569 66.02 23.52 5.91
C LEU A 569 65.85 22.27 5.05
N LEU A 570 65.94 21.08 5.66
CA LEU A 570 65.69 19.81 4.97
C LEU A 570 64.28 19.77 4.38
N GLY A 571 63.26 20.21 5.14
CA GLY A 571 61.89 20.32 4.63
C GLY A 571 61.78 21.23 3.40
N ARG A 572 62.45 22.39 3.42
CA ARG A 572 62.48 23.29 2.25
C ARG A 572 63.20 22.68 1.05
N VAL A 573 64.32 21.98 1.28
CA VAL A 573 65.06 21.31 0.20
C VAL A 573 64.23 20.18 -0.41
N ILE A 574 63.50 19.40 0.39
CA ILE A 574 62.60 18.35 -0.11
C ILE A 574 61.49 18.96 -0.97
N GLN A 575 60.88 20.07 -0.52
CA GLN A 575 59.85 20.77 -1.29
C GLN A 575 60.36 21.29 -2.64
N THR A 576 61.63 21.66 -2.75
CA THR A 576 62.22 22.14 -4.02
C THR A 576 62.73 21.01 -4.90
N GLU A 577 63.47 20.04 -4.33
CA GLU A 577 64.17 18.98 -5.08
C GLU A 577 63.28 17.76 -5.37
N LYS A 578 62.28 17.50 -4.54
CA LYS A 578 61.38 16.33 -4.61
C LYS A 578 59.91 16.75 -4.60
N LYS A 579 59.60 17.83 -5.30
CA LYS A 579 58.26 18.43 -5.36
C LYS A 579 57.16 17.43 -5.73
N GLU A 580 57.37 16.58 -6.73
CA GLU A 580 56.37 15.58 -7.16
C GLU A 580 55.96 14.61 -6.03
N LEU A 581 56.94 14.13 -5.25
CA LEU A 581 56.70 13.24 -4.11
C LEU A 581 55.99 13.96 -2.96
N GLU A 582 56.32 15.22 -2.72
CA GLU A 582 55.65 16.01 -1.67
C GLU A 582 54.22 16.38 -2.08
N GLU A 583 53.96 16.64 -3.38
CA GLU A 583 52.61 16.81 -3.91
C GLU A 583 51.78 15.53 -3.82
N GLU A 584 52.36 14.37 -4.15
CA GLU A 584 51.71 13.06 -4.00
C GLU A 584 51.40 12.75 -2.52
N ARG A 585 52.36 12.99 -1.63
CA ARG A 585 52.17 12.87 -0.18
C ARG A 585 51.06 13.80 0.33
N THR A 586 51.00 15.03 -0.17
CA THR A 586 49.98 16.01 0.24
C THR A 586 48.60 15.57 -0.24
N LYS A 587 48.47 15.11 -1.49
CA LYS A 587 47.21 14.54 -2.02
C LYS A 587 46.75 13.33 -1.22
N LEU A 588 47.65 12.40 -0.90
CA LEU A 588 47.35 11.24 -0.07
C LEU A 588 46.92 11.63 1.36
N MET A 589 47.40 12.76 1.88
CA MET A 589 46.96 13.30 3.17
C MET A 589 45.61 14.02 3.10
N GLU A 590 45.20 14.53 1.93
CA GLU A 590 43.89 15.17 1.72
C GLU A 590 42.76 14.15 1.44
N GLU A 591 43.09 13.00 0.85
CA GLU A 591 42.12 11.94 0.52
C GLU A 591 41.73 11.02 1.70
N VAL A 592 42.45 11.11 2.83
CA VAL A 592 42.24 10.32 4.06
C VAL A 592 41.58 11.19 5.13
#